data_AF-A0A5F8HLQ4-F1
#
_entry.id   AF-A0A5F8HLQ4-F1
#
_cell.length_a   1.000
_cell.length_b   1.000
_cell.length_c   1.000
_cell.angle_alpha   90.00
_cell.angle_beta   90.00
_cell.angle_gamma   90.00
#
_symmetry.space_group_name_H-M   'P 1'
#
loop_
_entity.id
_entity.type
_entity.pdbx_description
1 polymer ?
#
loop_
_entity_poly.entity_id
_entity_poly.type
_entity_poly.pdbx_seq_one_letter_code
_entity_poly.pdbx_strand_id
1 'polypeptide(L)'
;MMAEKGECIANMYGYDLGGRFIDFRPLGFGVNGLVLSATDSQTCRKVAVKKIAMSDAQSMKHALREIKIIRRLDHDNIVKVYEVLGPKGADLQGELLKFHMAYIVQEYMETDLARLLEQGTLAEEHAKLFMYQLLRGLKYIHSANVLHRDLKPANIFISTEDLVLKIGDFGLARIVDQHYSHKSWSGTDQTVTSENKSVASMHSLTIQILSSLWQRRGI
;
A
#
# COMPACT_ATOMS: atom_id res chain seq x y z
N MET A 1 32.38 -7.12 -8.28
CA MET A 1 32.60 -6.30 -7.06
C MET A 1 31.43 -5.33 -6.74
N MET A 2 30.30 -5.35 -7.46
CA MET A 2 29.12 -4.52 -7.15
C MET A 2 27.98 -5.29 -6.43
N ALA A 3 27.96 -6.63 -6.52
CA ALA A 3 26.92 -7.48 -5.92
C ALA A 3 27.00 -7.57 -4.38
N GLU A 4 28.19 -7.47 -3.79
CA GLU A 4 28.39 -7.67 -2.33
C GLU A 4 27.84 -6.52 -1.47
N LYS A 5 27.69 -5.30 -2.01
CA LYS A 5 27.19 -4.15 -1.23
C LYS A 5 25.66 -4.13 -1.10
N GLY A 6 24.93 -4.71 -2.06
CA GLY A 6 23.47 -4.72 -2.08
C GLY A 6 22.85 -5.74 -1.11
N GLU A 7 23.43 -6.94 -1.03
CA GLU A 7 23.00 -7.98 -0.06
C GLU A 7 23.22 -7.53 1.39
N CYS A 8 24.26 -6.72 1.65
CA CYS A 8 24.61 -6.22 2.98
C CYS A 8 23.47 -5.43 3.64
N ILE A 9 22.73 -4.62 2.87
CA ILE A 9 21.61 -3.81 3.39
C ILE A 9 20.41 -4.71 3.72
N ALA A 10 20.02 -5.61 2.81
CA ALA A 10 18.89 -6.51 3.06
C ALA A 10 19.11 -7.35 4.34
N ASN A 11 20.30 -7.96 4.46
CA ASN A 11 20.67 -8.77 5.62
C ASN A 11 20.69 -7.95 6.92
N MET A 12 21.18 -6.70 6.89
CA MET A 12 21.20 -5.80 8.05
C MET A 12 19.80 -5.55 8.62
N TYR A 13 18.77 -5.51 7.78
CA TYR A 13 17.37 -5.35 8.20
C TYR A 13 16.58 -6.68 8.25
N GLY A 14 17.29 -7.82 8.17
CA GLY A 14 16.74 -9.17 8.26
C GLY A 14 15.81 -9.54 7.10
N TYR A 15 16.08 -9.04 5.91
CA TYR A 15 15.46 -9.53 4.67
C TYR A 15 16.23 -10.76 4.19
N ASP A 16 15.55 -11.89 4.07
CA ASP A 16 16.07 -13.17 3.57
C ASP A 16 15.21 -13.59 2.37
N LEU A 17 15.60 -13.13 1.18
CA LEU A 17 14.88 -13.33 -0.08
C LEU A 17 15.68 -14.15 -1.11
N GLY A 18 16.74 -14.82 -0.66
CA GLY A 18 17.68 -15.53 -1.54
C GLY A 18 18.38 -14.57 -2.53
N GLY A 19 18.85 -15.12 -3.66
CA GLY A 19 19.62 -14.37 -4.65
C GLY A 19 18.83 -13.74 -5.80
N ARG A 20 17.49 -13.83 -5.80
CA ARG A 20 16.64 -13.31 -6.90
C ARG A 20 16.60 -11.78 -6.93
N PHE A 21 16.51 -11.15 -5.76
CA PHE A 21 16.37 -9.71 -5.63
C PHE A 21 17.73 -9.11 -5.31
N ILE A 22 18.14 -8.11 -6.09
CA ILE A 22 19.46 -7.47 -5.98
C ILE A 22 19.31 -5.95 -5.84
N ASP A 23 20.42 -5.25 -5.60
CA ASP A 23 20.49 -3.78 -5.53
C ASP A 23 19.52 -3.15 -4.53
N PHE A 24 19.39 -3.74 -3.34
CA PHE A 24 18.48 -3.25 -2.31
C PHE A 24 18.79 -1.81 -1.89
N ARG A 25 17.75 -0.97 -1.82
CA ARG A 25 17.83 0.40 -1.27
C ARG A 25 16.64 0.72 -0.37
N PRO A 26 16.85 1.42 0.76
CA PRO A 26 15.75 1.95 1.58
C PRO A 26 14.79 2.82 0.75
N LEU A 27 13.49 2.57 0.86
CA LEU A 27 12.45 3.44 0.27
C LEU A 27 11.75 4.31 1.33
N GLY A 28 11.55 3.77 2.52
CA GLY A 28 10.86 4.45 3.61
C GLY A 28 10.42 3.48 4.70
N PHE A 29 9.75 4.00 5.72
CA PHE A 29 9.20 3.20 6.82
C PHE A 29 7.68 3.10 6.66
N GLY A 30 7.18 1.89 6.48
CA GLY A 30 5.75 1.59 6.60
C GLY A 30 5.39 1.18 8.03
N VAL A 31 4.11 0.88 8.27
CA VAL A 31 3.61 0.41 9.58
C VAL A 31 4.32 -0.87 10.05
N ASN A 32 4.72 -1.72 9.10
CA ASN A 32 5.41 -2.99 9.37
C ASN A 32 6.95 -2.85 9.35
N GLY A 33 7.47 -1.62 9.32
CA GLY A 33 8.90 -1.32 9.31
C GLY A 33 9.44 -0.89 7.95
N LEU A 34 10.75 -1.00 7.79
CA LEU A 34 11.47 -0.54 6.60
C LEU A 34 11.00 -1.27 5.34
N VAL A 35 10.66 -0.52 4.30
CA VAL A 35 10.38 -1.00 2.95
C VAL A 35 11.62 -0.78 2.09
N LEU A 36 12.00 -1.79 1.30
CA LEU A 36 13.16 -1.73 0.40
C LEU A 36 12.70 -1.70 -1.05
N SER A 37 13.41 -0.96 -1.91
CA SER A 37 13.40 -1.22 -3.35
C SER A 37 14.43 -2.27 -3.68
N ALA A 38 14.19 -3.06 -4.72
CA ALA A 38 15.15 -4.00 -5.28
C ALA A 38 14.93 -4.13 -6.79
N THR A 39 15.89 -4.74 -7.48
CA THR A 39 15.73 -5.22 -8.85
C THR A 39 15.48 -6.72 -8.80
N ASP A 40 14.36 -7.17 -9.35
CA ASP A 40 14.10 -8.59 -9.59
C ASP A 40 14.92 -9.04 -10.80
N SER A 41 15.92 -9.90 -10.56
CA SER A 41 16.81 -10.40 -11.61
C SER A 41 16.12 -11.32 -12.62
N GLN A 42 14.99 -11.94 -12.28
CA GLN A 42 14.27 -12.83 -13.18
C GLN A 42 13.40 -12.05 -14.17
N THR A 43 12.73 -11.00 -13.70
CA THR A 43 11.86 -10.18 -14.56
C THR A 43 12.53 -8.91 -15.07
N CYS A 44 13.73 -8.60 -14.58
CA CYS A 44 14.45 -7.34 -14.79
C CYS A 44 13.63 -6.09 -14.41
N ARG A 45 12.79 -6.18 -13.38
CA ARG A 45 11.92 -5.07 -12.94
C ARG A 45 12.37 -4.52 -11.61
N LYS A 46 12.25 -3.21 -11.46
CA LYS A 46 12.36 -2.56 -10.15
C LYS A 46 11.07 -2.81 -9.36
N VAL A 47 11.22 -3.25 -8.12
CA VAL A 47 10.12 -3.62 -7.22
C VAL A 47 10.28 -2.94 -5.86
N ALA A 48 9.16 -2.81 -5.14
CA ALA A 48 9.16 -2.52 -3.71
C ALA A 48 8.86 -3.80 -2.93
N VAL A 49 9.58 -4.00 -1.84
CA VAL A 49 9.53 -5.19 -0.99
C VAL A 49 9.19 -4.76 0.44
N LYS A 50 8.04 -5.20 0.91
CA LYS A 50 7.54 -4.96 2.27
C LYS A 50 7.62 -6.24 3.09
N LYS A 51 8.44 -6.26 4.13
CA LYS A 51 8.50 -7.34 5.11
C LYS A 51 7.33 -7.23 6.09
N ILE A 52 6.69 -8.36 6.39
CA ILE A 52 5.63 -8.50 7.36
C ILE A 52 6.03 -9.57 8.38
N ALA A 53 6.06 -9.18 9.65
CA ALA A 53 6.28 -10.10 10.76
C ALA A 53 4.94 -10.67 11.27
N MET A 54 4.92 -11.97 11.56
CA MET A 54 3.79 -12.71 12.11
C MET A 54 4.22 -13.37 13.42
N SER A 55 4.60 -12.53 14.40
CA SER A 55 5.16 -12.92 15.70
C SER A 55 4.14 -13.55 16.65
N ASP A 56 2.86 -13.24 16.45
CA ASP A 56 1.76 -13.64 17.33
C ASP A 56 0.47 -13.86 16.53
N ALA A 57 -0.56 -14.42 17.18
CA ALA A 57 -1.82 -14.75 16.52
C ALA A 57 -2.54 -13.51 15.93
N GLN A 58 -2.38 -12.35 16.56
CA GLN A 58 -3.02 -11.11 16.11
C GLN A 58 -2.31 -10.56 14.87
N SER A 59 -0.97 -10.44 14.90
CA SER A 59 -0.16 -10.01 13.74
C SER A 59 -0.32 -10.96 12.55
N MET A 60 -0.38 -12.27 12.78
CA MET A 60 -0.71 -13.27 11.76
C MET A 60 -2.09 -13.04 11.13
N LYS A 61 -3.13 -12.79 11.94
CA LYS A 61 -4.48 -12.48 11.45
C LYS A 61 -4.51 -11.20 10.62
N HIS A 62 -3.72 -10.19 11.00
CA HIS A 62 -3.56 -8.95 10.22
C HIS A 62 -2.88 -9.21 8.88
N ALA A 63 -1.74 -9.92 8.88
CA ALA A 63 -0.98 -10.27 7.68
C ALA A 63 -1.81 -11.09 6.68
N LEU A 64 -2.47 -12.16 7.15
CA LEU A 64 -3.34 -12.99 6.32
C LEU A 64 -4.48 -12.18 5.69
N ARG A 65 -5.04 -11.23 6.43
CA ARG A 65 -6.10 -10.36 5.91
C ARG A 65 -5.55 -9.40 4.85
N GLU A 66 -4.44 -8.73 5.11
CA GLU A 66 -3.78 -7.84 4.16
C GLU A 66 -3.48 -8.60 2.86
N ILE A 67 -2.84 -9.77 2.95
CA ILE A 67 -2.51 -10.63 1.81
C ILE A 67 -3.77 -11.10 1.07
N LYS A 68 -4.83 -11.49 1.79
CA LYS A 68 -6.10 -11.92 1.18
C LYS A 68 -6.79 -10.78 0.43
N ILE A 69 -6.72 -9.55 0.93
CA ILE A 69 -7.30 -8.37 0.28
C ILE A 69 -6.49 -8.02 -0.96
N ILE A 70 -5.19 -7.79 -0.82
CA ILE A 70 -4.34 -7.29 -1.92
C ILE A 70 -4.27 -8.26 -3.11
N ARG A 71 -4.31 -9.59 -2.86
CA ARG A 71 -4.33 -10.59 -3.94
C ARG A 71 -5.61 -10.58 -4.79
N ARG A 72 -6.66 -9.88 -4.35
CA ARG A 72 -7.95 -9.78 -5.07
C ARG A 72 -8.12 -8.46 -5.80
N LEU A 73 -7.20 -7.50 -5.61
CA LEU A 73 -7.28 -6.18 -6.19
C LEU A 73 -6.35 -6.11 -7.40
N ASP A 74 -6.90 -5.82 -8.58
CA ASP A 74 -6.17 -5.57 -9.82
C ASP A 74 -6.88 -4.45 -10.57
N HIS A 75 -6.29 -3.26 -10.54
CA HIS A 75 -6.85 -2.04 -11.12
C HIS A 75 -5.73 -1.00 -11.29
N ASP A 76 -5.78 -0.19 -12.35
CA ASP A 76 -4.68 0.72 -12.71
C ASP A 76 -4.31 1.72 -11.60
N ASN A 77 -5.30 2.11 -10.78
CA ASN A 77 -5.12 3.05 -9.65
C ASN A 77 -4.94 2.37 -8.29
N ILE A 78 -4.56 1.08 -8.27
CA ILE A 78 -4.18 0.33 -7.07
C ILE A 78 -2.77 -0.23 -7.28
N VAL A 79 -1.89 -0.11 -6.28
CA VAL A 79 -0.52 -0.63 -6.37
C VAL A 79 -0.57 -2.13 -6.62
N LYS A 80 0.06 -2.58 -7.71
CA LYS A 80 0.03 -3.99 -8.09
C LYS A 80 0.91 -4.81 -7.16
N VAL A 81 0.35 -5.87 -6.58
CA VAL A 81 1.13 -6.89 -5.86
C VAL A 81 1.46 -8.01 -6.83
N TYR A 82 2.74 -8.29 -7.02
CA TYR A 82 3.21 -9.34 -7.93
C TYR A 82 3.15 -10.70 -7.25
N GLU A 83 3.67 -10.79 -6.03
CA GLU A 83 3.76 -12.05 -5.30
C GLU A 83 3.96 -11.82 -3.80
N VAL A 84 3.75 -12.88 -3.03
CA VAL A 84 4.02 -12.91 -1.60
C VAL A 84 4.93 -14.09 -1.31
N LEU A 85 6.11 -13.80 -0.79
CA LEU A 85 7.20 -14.74 -0.60
C LEU A 85 7.44 -15.02 0.88
N GLY A 86 7.93 -16.23 1.15
CA GLY A 86 8.45 -16.64 2.45
C GLY A 86 9.94 -16.36 2.57
N PRO A 87 10.55 -16.79 3.69
CA PRO A 87 12.00 -16.80 3.86
C PRO A 87 12.71 -17.51 2.70
N LYS A 88 13.91 -17.05 2.37
CA LYS A 88 14.73 -17.51 1.24
C LYS A 88 14.05 -17.38 -0.13
N GLY A 89 13.02 -16.55 -0.24
CA GLY A 89 12.26 -16.36 -1.48
C GLY A 89 11.34 -17.53 -1.84
N ALA A 90 10.94 -18.36 -0.87
CA ALA A 90 10.04 -19.47 -1.12
C ALA A 90 8.63 -18.98 -1.52
N ASP A 91 8.02 -19.61 -2.53
CA ASP A 91 6.62 -19.36 -2.86
C ASP A 91 5.71 -19.92 -1.75
N LEU A 92 4.74 -19.12 -1.32
CA LEU A 92 3.88 -19.40 -0.16
C LEU A 92 2.56 -20.07 -0.54
N GLN A 93 2.51 -20.94 -1.56
CA GLN A 93 1.31 -21.59 -2.15
C GLN A 93 0.30 -22.19 -1.13
N GLY A 94 -0.42 -21.35 -0.40
CA GLY A 94 -1.34 -21.75 0.68
C GLY A 94 -0.68 -22.02 2.04
N GLU A 95 0.65 -22.01 2.15
CA GLU A 95 1.36 -22.40 3.39
C GLU A 95 1.74 -21.21 4.30
N LEU A 96 1.03 -20.09 4.18
CA LEU A 96 1.37 -18.84 4.89
C LEU A 96 1.41 -19.00 6.43
N LEU A 97 0.68 -19.98 6.97
CA LEU A 97 0.63 -20.29 8.40
C LEU A 97 1.91 -20.94 8.94
N LYS A 98 2.76 -21.50 8.08
CA LYS A 98 4.01 -22.17 8.49
C LYS A 98 5.16 -21.20 8.74
N PHE A 99 4.99 -19.93 8.37
CA PHE A 99 6.06 -18.94 8.42
C PHE A 99 5.72 -17.82 9.41
N HIS A 100 6.73 -17.40 10.17
CA HIS A 100 6.64 -16.23 11.06
C HIS A 100 6.86 -14.91 10.33
N MET A 101 7.04 -14.96 9.02
CA MET A 101 7.38 -13.80 8.19
C MET A 101 6.95 -14.04 6.76
N ALA A 102 6.57 -12.95 6.09
CA ALA A 102 6.32 -12.93 4.66
C ALA A 102 6.86 -11.61 4.06
N TYR A 103 7.09 -11.63 2.76
CA TYR A 103 7.54 -10.49 1.97
C TYR A 103 6.52 -10.23 0.87
N ILE A 104 5.92 -9.05 0.86
CA ILE A 104 5.08 -8.61 -0.26
C ILE A 104 5.98 -7.95 -1.28
N VAL A 105 6.03 -8.52 -2.48
CA VAL A 105 6.71 -7.92 -3.63
C VAL A 105 5.65 -7.21 -4.47
N GLN A 106 5.82 -5.91 -4.63
CA GLN A 106 4.84 -5.05 -5.28
C GLN A 106 5.51 -4.09 -6.26
N GLU A 107 4.68 -3.45 -7.06
CA GLU A 107 5.05 -2.39 -7.98
C GLU A 107 5.85 -1.30 -7.25
N TYR A 108 6.99 -0.94 -7.84
CA TYR A 108 7.76 0.21 -7.38
C TYR A 108 7.06 1.49 -7.84
N MET A 109 6.89 2.43 -6.92
CA MET A 109 6.40 3.77 -7.21
C MET A 109 7.48 4.77 -6.83
N GLU A 110 7.62 5.84 -7.62
CA GLU A 110 8.73 6.80 -7.48
C GLU A 110 8.63 7.63 -6.19
N THR A 111 7.42 8.09 -5.87
CA THR A 111 7.15 8.91 -4.70
C THR A 111 5.74 8.67 -4.17
N ASP A 112 5.41 9.35 -3.09
CA ASP A 112 4.07 9.44 -2.54
C ASP A 112 3.58 10.89 -2.54
N LEU A 113 2.27 11.06 -2.38
CA LEU A 113 1.62 12.37 -2.41
C LEU A 113 2.07 13.25 -1.23
N ALA A 114 2.46 12.69 -0.08
CA ALA A 114 2.96 13.49 1.03
C ALA A 114 4.26 14.20 0.65
N ARG A 115 5.24 13.43 0.14
CA ARG A 115 6.52 13.98 -0.34
C ARG A 115 6.34 14.95 -1.49
N LEU A 116 5.41 14.68 -2.41
CA LEU A 116 5.14 15.58 -3.53
C LEU A 116 4.57 16.92 -3.05
N LEU A 117 3.70 16.92 -2.04
CA LEU A 117 3.14 18.15 -1.46
C LEU A 117 4.17 18.92 -0.61
N GLU A 118 5.15 18.24 0.00
CA GLU A 118 6.27 18.90 0.69
C GLU A 118 7.17 19.70 -0.26
N GLN A 119 7.26 19.29 -1.54
CA GLN A 119 8.06 19.99 -2.56
C GLN A 119 7.37 21.24 -3.12
N GLY A 120 6.06 21.40 -2.89
CA GLY A 120 5.31 22.58 -3.31
C GLY A 120 3.89 22.27 -3.76
N THR A 121 3.25 23.28 -4.36
CA THR A 121 1.85 23.19 -4.81
C THR A 121 1.75 22.48 -6.16
N LEU A 122 0.72 21.64 -6.30
CA LEU A 122 0.42 20.98 -7.57
C LEU A 122 -0.17 21.96 -8.57
N ALA A 123 0.12 21.74 -9.86
CA ALA A 123 -0.63 22.41 -10.92
C ALA A 123 -2.11 21.98 -10.88
N GLU A 124 -3.02 22.89 -11.22
CA GLU A 124 -4.47 22.63 -11.14
C GLU A 124 -4.88 21.42 -12.00
N GLU A 125 -4.28 21.27 -13.17
CA GLU A 125 -4.50 20.14 -14.07
C GLU A 125 -4.04 18.81 -13.46
N HIS A 126 -2.86 18.79 -12.84
CA HIS A 126 -2.35 17.60 -12.13
C HIS A 126 -3.23 17.23 -10.94
N ALA A 127 -3.69 18.22 -10.17
CA ALA A 127 -4.58 17.96 -9.04
C ALA A 127 -5.93 17.38 -9.48
N LYS A 128 -6.52 17.89 -10.57
CA LYS A 128 -7.76 17.33 -11.16
C LYS A 128 -7.53 15.90 -11.64
N LEU A 129 -6.42 15.63 -12.32
CA LEU A 129 -6.06 14.31 -12.81
C LEU A 129 -5.87 13.30 -11.66
N PHE A 130 -5.10 13.67 -10.63
CA PHE A 130 -4.89 12.82 -9.46
C PHE A 130 -6.18 12.60 -8.67
N MET A 131 -7.03 13.63 -8.53
CA MET A 131 -8.34 13.46 -7.91
C MET A 131 -9.21 12.44 -8.66
N TYR A 132 -9.25 12.53 -9.99
CA TYR A 132 -9.98 11.57 -10.81
C TYR A 132 -9.46 10.13 -10.61
N GLN A 133 -8.14 9.94 -10.67
CA GLN A 133 -7.50 8.63 -10.47
C GLN A 133 -7.75 8.06 -9.07
N LEU A 134 -7.69 8.90 -8.03
CA LEU A 134 -7.99 8.53 -6.65
C LEU A 134 -9.45 8.05 -6.55
N LEU A 135 -10.40 8.83 -7.05
CA LEU A 135 -11.83 8.46 -7.02
C LEU A 135 -12.11 7.19 -7.83
N ARG A 136 -11.44 6.98 -8.96
CA ARG A 136 -11.55 5.76 -9.76
C ARG A 136 -11.05 4.54 -8.99
N GLY A 137 -9.90 4.63 -8.32
CA GLY A 137 -9.37 3.57 -7.45
C GLY A 137 -10.27 3.29 -6.24
N LEU A 138 -10.81 4.34 -5.62
CA LEU A 138 -11.74 4.21 -4.50
C LEU A 138 -13.05 3.53 -4.89
N LYS A 139 -13.63 3.91 -6.03
CA LYS A 139 -14.81 3.24 -6.60
C LYS A 139 -14.55 1.75 -6.78
N TYR A 140 -13.38 1.38 -7.30
CA TYR A 140 -13.00 -0.02 -7.49
C TYR A 140 -12.94 -0.79 -6.16
N ILE A 141 -12.18 -0.32 -5.17
CA ILE A 141 -12.04 -1.05 -3.89
C ILE A 141 -13.38 -1.14 -3.15
N HIS A 142 -14.22 -0.11 -3.21
CA HIS A 142 -15.54 -0.13 -2.60
C HIS A 142 -16.48 -1.11 -3.32
N SER A 143 -16.40 -1.22 -4.64
CA SER A 143 -17.15 -2.24 -5.40
C SER A 143 -16.74 -3.67 -5.06
N ALA A 144 -15.49 -3.86 -4.60
CA ALA A 144 -14.99 -5.13 -4.07
C ALA A 144 -15.32 -5.35 -2.58
N ASN A 145 -16.19 -4.50 -1.99
CA ASN A 145 -16.52 -4.47 -0.57
C ASN A 145 -15.29 -4.32 0.34
N VAL A 146 -14.26 -3.60 -0.10
CA VAL A 146 -13.05 -3.33 0.69
C VAL A 146 -13.03 -1.88 1.16
N LEU A 147 -12.94 -1.66 2.47
CA LEU A 147 -12.62 -0.36 3.06
C LEU A 147 -11.12 -0.27 3.33
N HIS A 148 -10.46 0.76 2.80
CA HIS A 148 -9.02 0.99 2.99
C HIS A 148 -8.65 1.33 4.44
N ARG A 149 -9.42 2.24 5.07
CA ARG A 149 -9.31 2.69 6.47
C ARG A 149 -8.03 3.45 6.89
N ASP A 150 -7.00 3.50 6.05
CA ASP A 150 -5.80 4.31 6.30
C ASP A 150 -5.46 5.19 5.08
N LEU A 151 -6.46 5.88 4.54
CA LEU A 151 -6.23 6.79 3.43
C LEU A 151 -5.57 8.07 3.96
N LYS A 152 -4.34 8.32 3.52
CA LYS A 152 -3.53 9.52 3.81
C LYS A 152 -2.53 9.73 2.67
N PRO A 153 -1.97 10.94 2.47
CA PRO A 153 -1.07 11.21 1.34
C PRO A 153 0.12 10.25 1.23
N ALA A 154 0.68 9.79 2.35
CA ALA A 154 1.78 8.82 2.37
C ALA A 154 1.43 7.41 1.83
N ASN A 155 0.13 7.10 1.70
CA ASN A 155 -0.38 5.84 1.14
C ASN A 155 -0.93 6.02 -0.30
N ILE A 156 -0.76 7.22 -0.88
CA ILE A 156 -1.13 7.55 -2.26
C ILE A 156 0.17 7.71 -3.04
N PHE A 157 0.48 6.74 -3.88
CA PHE A 157 1.74 6.67 -4.61
C PHE A 157 1.61 7.29 -6.01
N ILE A 158 2.69 7.92 -6.47
CA ILE A 158 2.74 8.66 -7.73
C ILE A 158 3.95 8.19 -8.55
N SER A 159 3.73 7.91 -9.83
CA SER A 159 4.78 7.99 -10.85
C SER A 159 4.69 9.36 -11.51
N THR A 160 5.74 10.17 -11.38
CA THR A 160 5.71 11.56 -11.86
C THR A 160 5.98 11.64 -13.35
N GLU A 161 6.67 10.66 -13.92
CA GLU A 161 6.89 10.55 -15.36
C GLU A 161 5.58 10.26 -16.11
N ASP A 162 4.83 9.25 -15.66
CA ASP A 162 3.58 8.82 -16.31
C ASP A 162 2.33 9.57 -15.80
N LEU A 163 2.48 10.42 -14.78
CA LEU A 163 1.37 11.09 -14.06
C LEU A 163 0.30 10.10 -13.55
N VAL A 164 0.73 8.92 -13.10
CA VAL A 164 -0.14 7.87 -12.58
C VAL A 164 -0.21 7.89 -11.07
N LEU A 165 -1.43 7.84 -10.53
CA LEU A 165 -1.70 7.71 -9.10
C LEU A 165 -2.21 6.32 -8.76
N LYS A 166 -1.63 5.71 -7.72
CA LYS A 166 -2.05 4.41 -7.19
C LYS A 166 -2.23 4.43 -5.68
N ILE A 167 -3.33 3.83 -5.21
CA ILE A 167 -3.59 3.63 -3.78
C ILE A 167 -2.82 2.38 -3.31
N GLY A 168 -2.10 2.47 -2.20
CA GLY A 168 -1.40 1.34 -1.60
C GLY A 168 -1.51 1.31 -0.07
N ASP A 169 -0.84 0.32 0.52
CA ASP A 169 -0.84 0.00 1.96
C ASP A 169 -2.22 -0.35 2.55
N PHE A 170 -2.64 -1.60 2.32
CA PHE A 170 -3.91 -2.16 2.78
C PHE A 170 -3.81 -2.83 4.17
N GLY A 171 -2.77 -2.55 4.97
CA GLY A 171 -2.56 -3.21 6.28
C GLY A 171 -3.72 -3.02 7.27
N LEU A 172 -4.45 -1.90 7.16
CA LEU A 172 -5.63 -1.61 7.98
C LEU A 172 -6.96 -1.91 7.27
N ALA A 173 -6.92 -2.39 6.03
CA ALA A 173 -8.12 -2.60 5.23
C ALA A 173 -9.02 -3.73 5.76
N ARG A 174 -10.32 -3.64 5.46
CA ARG A 174 -11.33 -4.64 5.88
C ARG A 174 -12.30 -4.94 4.75
N ILE A 175 -12.76 -6.19 4.69
CA ILE A 175 -13.89 -6.60 3.86
C ILE A 175 -15.17 -6.27 4.65
N VAL A 176 -16.09 -5.55 4.03
CA VAL A 176 -17.43 -5.28 4.57
C VAL A 176 -18.33 -6.40 4.09
N ASP A 177 -19.05 -7.01 5.01
CA ASP A 177 -19.97 -8.08 4.69
C ASP A 177 -21.39 -7.51 4.64
N GLN A 178 -21.94 -7.34 3.42
CA GLN A 178 -23.24 -6.69 3.21
C GLN A 178 -24.40 -7.48 3.85
N HIS A 179 -24.20 -8.75 4.21
CA HIS A 179 -25.24 -9.59 4.82
C HIS A 179 -25.41 -9.43 6.34
N TYR A 180 -24.48 -8.75 7.04
CA TYR A 180 -24.60 -8.50 8.48
C TYR A 180 -25.28 -7.17 8.83
N SER A 181 -25.56 -6.31 7.84
CA SER A 181 -26.22 -5.02 8.06
C SER A 181 -27.71 -5.11 8.44
N HIS A 182 -28.34 -6.28 8.31
CA HIS A 182 -29.78 -6.47 8.58
C HIS A 182 -30.12 -7.21 9.89
N LYS A 183 -29.14 -7.62 10.71
CA LYS A 183 -29.42 -8.27 12.02
C LYS A 183 -28.50 -7.77 13.14
N SER A 184 -28.82 -6.59 13.69
CA SER A 184 -28.83 -6.33 15.15
C SER A 184 -29.03 -4.83 15.44
N TRP A 185 -30.25 -4.41 15.77
CA TRP A 185 -30.55 -3.09 16.36
C TRP A 185 -30.15 -3.01 17.85
N SER A 186 -29.08 -3.68 18.26
CA SER A 186 -28.66 -3.67 19.66
C SER A 186 -27.16 -3.83 19.77
N GLY A 187 -26.46 -2.70 19.72
CA GLY A 187 -25.01 -2.57 19.91
C GLY A 187 -24.44 -1.57 18.91
N THR A 188 -23.60 -0.64 19.37
CA THR A 188 -22.96 0.40 18.57
C THR A 188 -22.36 -0.15 17.27
N ASP A 189 -22.92 0.28 16.14
CA ASP A 189 -22.62 -0.28 14.83
C ASP A 189 -21.19 0.06 14.38
N GLN A 190 -20.30 -0.93 14.52
CA GLN A 190 -18.90 -0.80 14.10
C GLN A 190 -18.76 -0.62 12.58
N THR A 191 -19.76 -1.03 11.79
CA THR A 191 -19.72 -0.90 10.33
C THR A 191 -19.93 0.55 9.91
N VAL A 192 -20.98 1.20 10.41
CA VAL A 192 -21.27 2.64 10.22
C VAL A 192 -20.12 3.50 10.71
N THR A 193 -19.53 3.20 11.88
CA THR A 193 -18.35 3.95 12.35
C THR A 193 -17.12 3.77 11.45
N SER A 194 -16.97 2.62 10.78
CA SER A 194 -15.84 2.36 9.88
C SER A 194 -16.01 2.99 8.50
N GLU A 195 -17.23 3.01 7.95
CA GLU A 195 -17.57 3.75 6.74
C GLU A 195 -17.41 5.26 6.97
N ASN A 196 -17.93 5.79 8.08
CA ASN A 196 -17.76 7.19 8.46
C ASN A 196 -16.27 7.59 8.59
N LYS A 197 -15.41 6.70 9.08
CA LYS A 197 -13.96 6.93 9.11
C LYS A 197 -13.35 6.96 7.71
N SER A 198 -13.76 6.05 6.81
CA SER A 198 -13.28 6.05 5.42
C SER A 198 -13.69 7.34 4.70
N VAL A 199 -14.95 7.77 4.88
CA VAL A 199 -15.47 9.03 4.35
C VAL A 199 -14.75 10.24 4.92
N ALA A 200 -14.48 10.27 6.23
CA ALA A 200 -13.71 11.34 6.86
C ALA A 200 -12.26 11.41 6.33
N SER A 201 -11.60 10.26 6.13
CA SER A 201 -10.27 10.21 5.52
C SER A 201 -10.28 10.68 4.06
N MET A 202 -11.29 10.30 3.27
CA MET A 202 -11.47 10.80 1.90
C MET A 202 -11.68 12.32 1.89
N HIS A 203 -12.50 12.85 2.80
CA HIS A 203 -12.73 14.28 2.92
C HIS A 203 -11.43 15.02 3.31
N SER A 204 -10.65 14.47 4.24
CA SER A 204 -9.36 15.03 4.64
C SER A 204 -8.34 15.08 3.49
N LEU A 205 -8.22 13.99 2.70
CA LEU A 205 -7.38 13.95 1.50
C LEU A 205 -7.83 14.94 0.44
N THR A 206 -9.14 15.04 0.23
CA THR A 206 -9.72 16.01 -0.71
C THR A 206 -9.40 17.43 -0.28
N ILE A 207 -9.54 17.74 1.01
CA ILE A 207 -9.15 19.03 1.58
C ILE A 207 -7.66 19.28 1.37
N GLN A 208 -6.77 18.32 1.62
CA GLN A 208 -5.32 18.53 1.44
C GLN A 208 -4.94 18.81 -0.03
N ILE A 209 -5.51 18.05 -0.97
CA ILE A 209 -5.29 18.26 -2.40
C ILE A 209 -5.84 19.64 -2.81
N LEU A 210 -7.06 19.98 -2.39
CA LEU A 210 -7.65 21.28 -2.70
C LEU A 210 -6.90 22.44 -2.02
N SER A 211 -6.53 22.34 -0.75
CA SER A 211 -5.76 23.36 -0.03
C SER A 211 -4.42 23.67 -0.70
N SER A 212 -3.77 22.67 -1.30
CA SER A 212 -2.57 22.90 -2.12
C SER A 212 -2.83 23.79 -3.35
N LEU A 213 -4.04 23.73 -3.92
CA LEU A 213 -4.48 24.63 -4.99
C LEU A 213 -4.80 26.04 -4.47
N TRP A 214 -5.38 26.15 -3.28
CA TRP A 214 -5.73 27.43 -2.65
C TRP A 214 -4.50 28.24 -2.25
N GLN A 215 -3.44 27.61 -1.72
CA GLN A 215 -2.17 28.29 -1.42
C GLN A 215 -1.52 28.93 -2.65
N ARG A 216 -1.78 28.42 -3.86
CA ARG A 216 -1.28 28.98 -5.12
C ARG A 216 -2.03 30.24 -5.57
N ARG A 217 -3.24 30.49 -5.05
CA ARG A 217 -4.08 31.63 -5.43
C ARG A 217 -3.83 32.89 -4.59
N GLY A 218 -3.02 32.83 -3.53
CA GLY A 218 -2.60 34.01 -2.77
C GLY A 218 -3.75 34.79 -2.13
N ILE A 219 -4.80 34.09 -1.69
CA ILE A 219 -5.91 34.65 -0.89
C ILE A 219 -5.90 33.97 0.48
#